data_AF-A0A412CJY5-F1
#
_entry.id   AF-A0A412CJY5-F1
#
_cell.length_a   1.000
_cell.length_b   1.000
_cell.length_c   1.000
_cell.angle_alpha   90.00
_cell.angle_beta   90.00
_cell.angle_gamma   90.00
#
_symmetry.space_group_name_H-M   'P 1'
#
loop_
_entity.id
_entity.type
_entity.pdbx_description
1 polymer ?
#
loop_
_entity_poly.entity_id
_entity_poly.type
_entity_poly.pdbx_seq_one_letter_code
_entity_poly.pdbx_strand_id
1 'polypeptide(L)'
;MNTITTLIPQYGELNRISKDWIVSHTFSFEKQKFIVDFYSEWSDIKAFEQAILELVLHTPPEPCTLLLKSLKKEVREYTRLYEAYSLPHDEVIMRVCNQYADSYKEAIKEEMEVVNRLRKPMNEANNRYDTIGYREHTPEEEKLAEREYERCKAEYEREKAQLDHLYEQQTLLWKEARQYMKNRCDDIYLLSLHFMGILTKYVPDEENQPNEADRQSRTDSQPETETATASATATTAGLPEYFSMKLISLIHEICVGEQFEDITAPDFYACMN
;
A
#
# COMPACT_ATOMS: atom_id res chain seq x y z
N MET A 1 -16.75 2.20 -21.98
CA MET A 1 -15.39 1.61 -21.92
C MET A 1 -15.53 0.30 -21.17
N ASN A 2 -14.87 -0.78 -21.61
CA ASN A 2 -15.00 -2.08 -20.95
C ASN A 2 -14.15 -2.12 -19.68
N THR A 3 -14.81 -2.08 -18.53
CA THR A 3 -14.27 -2.13 -17.16
C THR A 3 -13.18 -3.21 -16.96
N ILE A 4 -13.26 -4.35 -17.66
CA ILE A 4 -12.25 -5.41 -17.58
C ILE A 4 -10.95 -5.06 -18.31
N THR A 5 -11.05 -4.37 -19.46
CA THR A 5 -9.87 -3.97 -20.25
C THR A 5 -9.01 -2.91 -19.55
N THR A 6 -9.61 -2.12 -18.66
CA THR A 6 -8.89 -1.15 -17.82
C THR A 6 -8.28 -1.81 -16.59
N LEU A 7 -8.91 -2.85 -16.03
CA LEU A 7 -8.44 -3.51 -14.81
C LEU A 7 -7.18 -4.36 -15.02
N ILE A 8 -7.04 -5.03 -16.17
CA ILE A 8 -5.86 -5.86 -16.49
C ILE A 8 -4.54 -5.09 -16.34
N PRO A 9 -4.32 -3.93 -17.00
CA PRO A 9 -3.07 -3.19 -16.85
C PRO A 9 -2.87 -2.63 -15.43
N GLN A 10 -3.95 -2.34 -14.69
CA GLN A 10 -3.83 -1.88 -13.31
C GLN A 10 -3.33 -3.00 -12.38
N TYR A 11 -3.81 -4.23 -12.51
CA TYR A 11 -3.23 -5.38 -11.80
C TYR A 11 -1.78 -5.65 -12.23
N GLY A 12 -1.45 -5.44 -13.52
CA GLY A 12 -0.07 -5.50 -14.00
C GLY A 12 0.85 -4.51 -13.28
N GLU A 13 0.37 -3.29 -13.02
CA GLU A 13 1.12 -2.29 -12.25
C GLU A 13 1.21 -2.66 -10.76
N LEU A 14 0.15 -3.23 -10.14
CA LEU A 14 0.25 -3.78 -8.78
C LEU A 14 1.32 -4.87 -8.68
N ASN A 15 1.37 -5.77 -9.65
CA ASN A 15 2.38 -6.82 -9.74
C ASN A 15 3.79 -6.24 -9.87
N ARG A 16 3.95 -5.20 -10.69
CA ARG A 16 5.23 -4.49 -10.85
C ARG A 16 5.65 -3.79 -9.56
N ILE A 17 4.76 -3.07 -8.88
CA ILE A 17 5.04 -2.42 -7.60
C ILE A 17 5.48 -3.45 -6.56
N SER A 18 4.78 -4.58 -6.49
CA SER A 18 5.11 -5.68 -5.58
C SER A 18 6.50 -6.27 -5.90
N LYS A 19 6.82 -6.51 -7.18
CA LYS A 19 8.13 -7.00 -7.62
C LYS A 19 9.25 -6.01 -7.33
N ASP A 20 9.05 -4.72 -7.59
CA ASP A 20 10.03 -3.68 -7.30
C ASP A 20 10.35 -3.64 -5.80
N TRP A 21 9.32 -3.76 -4.94
CA TRP A 21 9.49 -3.86 -3.49
C TRP A 21 10.29 -5.11 -3.11
N ILE A 22 9.90 -6.28 -3.60
CA ILE A 22 10.55 -7.55 -3.27
C ILE A 22 12.03 -7.55 -3.66
N VAL A 23 12.36 -7.03 -4.85
CA VAL A 23 13.72 -7.07 -5.40
C VAL A 23 14.62 -5.98 -4.82
N SER A 24 14.10 -4.76 -4.67
CA SER A 24 14.92 -3.57 -4.40
C SER A 24 14.50 -2.77 -3.18
N HIS A 25 13.42 -3.15 -2.51
CA HIS A 25 12.79 -2.39 -1.42
C HIS A 25 12.45 -0.95 -1.82
N THR A 26 12.27 -0.70 -3.12
CA THR A 26 11.96 0.62 -3.67
C THR A 26 10.46 0.87 -3.61
N PHE A 27 10.07 1.86 -2.81
CA PHE A 27 8.68 2.27 -2.64
C PHE A 27 8.60 3.80 -2.59
N SER A 28 7.58 4.38 -3.21
CA SER A 28 7.39 5.84 -3.31
C SER A 28 5.95 6.24 -2.98
N PHE A 29 5.73 7.54 -2.78
CA PHE A 29 4.39 8.06 -2.55
C PHE A 29 3.45 7.82 -3.73
N GLU A 30 3.94 7.92 -4.97
CA GLU A 30 3.15 7.67 -6.19
C GLU A 30 2.69 6.21 -6.26
N LYS A 31 3.56 5.26 -5.87
CA LYS A 31 3.19 3.84 -5.77
C LYS A 31 2.14 3.61 -4.69
N GLN A 32 2.28 4.26 -3.53
CA GLN A 32 1.29 4.18 -2.46
C GLN A 32 -0.06 4.78 -2.89
N LYS A 33 -0.04 5.93 -3.55
CA LYS A 33 -1.23 6.58 -4.12
C LYS A 33 -1.95 5.66 -5.09
N PHE A 34 -1.21 5.04 -6.01
CA PHE A 34 -1.75 4.06 -6.95
C PHE A 34 -2.45 2.89 -6.24
N ILE A 35 -1.83 2.31 -5.20
CA ILE A 35 -2.41 1.20 -4.42
C ILE A 35 -3.76 1.60 -3.79
N VAL A 36 -3.82 2.77 -3.16
CA VAL A 36 -5.04 3.25 -2.51
C VAL A 36 -6.13 3.62 -3.52
N ASP A 37 -5.75 4.28 -4.61
CA ASP A 37 -6.66 4.64 -5.70
C ASP A 37 -7.24 3.38 -6.35
N PHE A 38 -6.41 2.36 -6.62
CA PHE A 38 -6.83 1.06 -7.11
C PHE A 38 -7.90 0.44 -6.22
N TYR A 39 -7.64 0.34 -4.91
CA TYR A 39 -8.62 -0.26 -4.01
C TYR A 39 -9.93 0.56 -3.97
N SER A 40 -9.82 1.88 -4.00
CA SER A 40 -10.99 2.76 -3.94
C SER A 40 -11.86 2.65 -5.19
N GLU A 41 -11.24 2.50 -6.38
CA GLU A 41 -11.94 2.34 -7.66
C GLU A 41 -12.56 0.94 -7.81
N TRP A 42 -11.88 -0.10 -7.34
CA TRP A 42 -12.22 -1.50 -7.66
C TRP A 42 -12.79 -2.32 -6.48
N SER A 43 -13.00 -1.72 -5.32
CA SER A 43 -13.48 -2.46 -4.13
C SER A 43 -14.91 -3.02 -4.23
N ASP A 44 -15.73 -2.60 -5.20
CA ASP A 44 -17.08 -3.14 -5.38
C ASP A 44 -17.07 -4.46 -6.16
N ILE A 45 -17.14 -5.56 -5.41
CA ILE A 45 -17.20 -6.93 -5.93
C ILE A 45 -18.42 -7.16 -6.84
N LYS A 46 -19.57 -6.52 -6.55
CA LYS A 46 -20.78 -6.69 -7.38
C LYS A 46 -20.63 -5.97 -8.71
N ALA A 47 -20.04 -4.77 -8.69
CA ALA A 47 -19.73 -4.05 -9.93
C ALA A 47 -18.73 -4.85 -10.78
N PHE A 48 -17.75 -5.49 -10.16
CA PHE A 48 -16.84 -6.39 -10.86
C PHE A 48 -17.56 -7.59 -11.49
N GLU A 49 -18.40 -8.32 -10.73
CA GLU A 49 -19.16 -9.47 -11.28
C GLU A 49 -20.08 -9.05 -12.42
N GLN A 50 -20.75 -7.90 -12.30
CA GLN A 50 -21.58 -7.32 -13.35
C GLN A 50 -20.75 -6.99 -14.61
N ALA A 51 -19.55 -6.43 -14.47
CA ALA A 51 -18.67 -6.16 -15.60
C ALA A 51 -18.22 -7.44 -16.32
N ILE A 52 -17.99 -8.52 -15.58
CA ILE A 52 -17.69 -9.83 -16.17
C ILE A 52 -18.91 -10.36 -16.96
N LEU A 53 -20.12 -10.26 -16.39
CA LEU A 53 -21.35 -10.67 -17.07
C LEU A 53 -21.59 -9.88 -18.36
N GLU A 54 -21.46 -8.55 -18.32
CA GLU A 54 -21.61 -7.70 -19.50
C GLU A 54 -20.57 -8.03 -20.57
N LEU A 55 -19.32 -8.29 -20.18
CA LEU A 55 -18.27 -8.72 -21.10
C LEU A 55 -18.64 -10.04 -21.79
N VAL A 56 -19.12 -11.04 -21.02
CA VAL A 56 -19.54 -12.36 -21.54
C VAL A 56 -20.76 -12.25 -22.46
N LEU A 57 -21.72 -11.38 -22.15
CA LEU A 57 -22.96 -11.21 -22.93
C LEU A 57 -22.75 -10.46 -24.25
N HIS A 58 -21.82 -9.50 -24.28
CA HIS A 58 -21.68 -8.56 -25.40
C HIS A 58 -20.42 -8.77 -26.25
N THR A 59 -19.52 -9.68 -25.88
CA THR A 59 -18.28 -9.94 -26.60
C THR A 59 -18.26 -11.36 -27.16
N PRO A 60 -17.73 -11.58 -28.38
CA PRO A 60 -17.60 -12.93 -28.91
C PRO A 60 -16.77 -13.85 -27.98
N PRO A 61 -17.04 -15.18 -27.96
CA PRO A 61 -16.46 -16.09 -26.97
C PRO A 61 -14.94 -16.11 -26.92
N GLU A 62 -14.27 -16.08 -28.07
CA GLU A 62 -12.80 -16.15 -28.18
C GLU A 62 -12.11 -14.93 -27.54
N PRO A 63 -12.38 -13.67 -27.96
CA PRO A 63 -11.84 -12.48 -27.28
C PRO A 63 -12.22 -12.39 -25.80
N CYS A 64 -13.46 -12.74 -25.44
CA CYS A 64 -13.91 -12.74 -24.05
C CYS A 64 -13.05 -13.68 -23.19
N THR A 65 -12.88 -14.92 -23.64
CA THR A 65 -12.07 -15.92 -22.94
C THR A 65 -10.62 -15.48 -22.78
N LEU A 66 -10.04 -14.86 -23.81
CA LEU A 66 -8.66 -14.36 -23.77
C LEU A 66 -8.48 -13.24 -22.72
N LEU A 67 -9.42 -12.29 -22.67
CA LEU A 67 -9.39 -11.20 -21.69
C LEU A 67 -9.54 -11.73 -20.26
N LEU A 68 -10.49 -12.63 -20.03
CA LEU A 68 -10.69 -13.24 -18.71
C LEU A 68 -9.49 -14.09 -18.27
N LYS A 69 -8.88 -14.86 -19.18
CA LYS A 69 -7.62 -15.59 -18.91
C LYS A 69 -6.47 -14.65 -18.54
N SER A 70 -6.34 -13.54 -19.26
CA SER A 70 -5.32 -12.52 -18.98
C SER A 70 -5.53 -11.88 -17.61
N LEU A 71 -6.76 -11.46 -17.30
CA LEU A 71 -7.09 -10.90 -15.99
C LEU A 71 -6.82 -11.92 -14.88
N LYS A 72 -7.32 -13.15 -15.01
CA LYS A 72 -7.11 -14.23 -14.04
C LYS A 72 -5.63 -14.47 -13.78
N LYS A 73 -4.79 -14.40 -14.81
CA LYS A 73 -3.33 -14.52 -14.67
C LYS A 73 -2.74 -13.40 -13.82
N GLU A 74 -3.10 -12.14 -14.10
CA GLU A 74 -2.55 -10.99 -13.35
C GLU A 74 -3.03 -10.98 -11.89
N VAL A 75 -4.30 -11.29 -11.62
CA VAL A 75 -4.83 -11.38 -10.25
C VAL A 75 -4.14 -12.52 -9.49
N ARG A 76 -3.97 -13.70 -10.12
CA ARG A 76 -3.27 -14.84 -9.50
C ARG A 76 -1.82 -14.52 -9.16
N GLU A 77 -1.12 -13.80 -10.04
CA GLU A 77 0.25 -13.36 -9.79
C GLU A 77 0.31 -12.43 -8.58
N TYR A 78 -0.62 -11.48 -8.42
CA TYR A 78 -0.66 -10.59 -7.27
C TYR A 78 -0.85 -11.37 -5.96
N THR A 79 -1.85 -12.27 -5.93
CA THR A 79 -2.11 -13.15 -4.79
C THR A 79 -0.88 -13.97 -4.41
N ARG A 80 -0.20 -14.57 -5.40
CA ARG A 80 1.03 -15.34 -5.19
C ARG A 80 2.16 -14.48 -4.61
N LEU A 81 2.36 -13.26 -5.11
CA LEU A 81 3.39 -12.35 -4.60
C LEU A 81 3.09 -11.95 -3.16
N TYR A 82 1.83 -11.67 -2.84
CA TYR A 82 1.40 -11.33 -1.48
C TYR A 82 1.62 -12.51 -0.51
N GLU A 83 1.26 -13.73 -0.88
CA GLU A 83 1.41 -14.91 -0.01
C GLU A 83 2.87 -15.31 0.20
N ALA A 84 3.71 -15.16 -0.83
CA ALA A 84 5.11 -15.60 -0.79
C ALA A 84 6.05 -14.58 -0.12
N TYR A 85 5.67 -13.30 -0.04
CA TYR A 85 6.55 -12.22 0.38
C TYR A 85 5.83 -11.20 1.26
N SER A 86 6.57 -10.60 2.19
CA SER A 86 6.07 -9.46 2.96
C SER A 86 5.99 -8.20 2.09
N LEU A 87 4.77 -7.75 1.76
CA LEU A 87 4.53 -6.46 1.11
C LEU A 87 4.92 -5.26 2.01
N PRO A 88 4.94 -4.01 1.48
CA PRO A 88 5.34 -2.85 2.27
C PRO A 88 4.55 -2.73 3.57
N HIS A 89 5.28 -2.68 4.69
CA HIS A 89 4.73 -2.51 6.03
C HIS A 89 4.29 -1.05 6.26
N ASP A 90 3.44 -0.84 7.26
CA ASP A 90 2.90 0.49 7.61
C ASP A 90 3.98 1.54 7.85
N GLU A 91 5.11 1.18 8.44
CA GLU A 91 6.23 2.10 8.66
C GLU A 91 6.81 2.65 7.35
N VAL A 92 6.88 1.81 6.31
CA VAL A 92 7.37 2.21 4.99
C VAL A 92 6.40 3.19 4.35
N ILE A 93 5.10 2.89 4.43
CA ILE A 93 4.02 3.74 3.91
C ILE A 93 4.00 5.09 4.62
N MET A 94 4.04 5.09 5.96
CA MET A 94 4.10 6.31 6.77
C MET A 94 5.32 7.14 6.43
N ARG A 95 6.49 6.51 6.27
CA ARG A 95 7.72 7.20 5.89
C ARG A 95 7.59 7.88 4.53
N VAL A 96 7.14 7.19 3.49
CA VAL A 96 7.04 7.79 2.14
C VAL A 96 5.96 8.89 2.09
N CYS A 97 4.85 8.72 2.81
CA CYS A 97 3.80 9.74 2.90
C CYS A 97 4.30 10.99 3.64
N ASN A 98 5.01 10.83 4.76
CA ASN A 98 5.58 11.95 5.50
C ASN A 98 6.69 12.65 4.70
N GLN A 99 7.55 11.90 3.99
CA GLN A 99 8.56 12.49 3.11
C GLN A 99 7.93 13.35 2.02
N TYR A 100 6.86 12.86 1.39
CA TYR A 100 6.10 13.64 0.41
C TYR A 100 5.47 14.89 1.04
N ALA A 101 4.82 14.74 2.20
CA ALA A 101 4.20 15.86 2.91
C ALA A 101 5.21 16.95 3.32
N ASP A 102 6.44 16.55 3.63
CA ASP A 102 7.54 17.43 4.03
C ASP A 102 8.35 17.99 2.85
N SER A 103 7.88 17.87 1.59
CA SER A 103 8.65 18.29 0.40
C SER A 103 9.14 19.75 0.43
N TYR A 104 8.40 20.66 1.06
CA TYR A 104 8.77 22.08 1.17
C TYR A 104 9.51 22.44 2.47
N LYS A 105 9.81 21.47 3.34
CA LYS A 105 10.37 21.72 4.67
C LYS A 105 11.68 22.49 4.64
N GLU A 106 12.61 22.12 3.76
CA GLU A 106 13.89 22.83 3.65
C GLU A 106 13.71 24.22 3.00
N ALA A 107 12.87 24.35 1.98
CA ALA A 107 12.58 25.66 1.38
C ALA A 107 11.95 26.64 2.39
N ILE A 108 11.01 26.17 3.21
CA ILE A 108 10.42 26.95 4.31
C ILE A 108 11.49 27.39 5.30
N LYS A 109 12.41 26.48 5.66
CA LYS A 109 13.50 26.79 6.59
C LYS A 109 14.43 27.86 6.02
N GLU A 110 14.84 27.73 4.76
CA GLU A 110 15.68 28.71 4.07
C GLU A 110 15.00 30.09 3.98
N GLU A 111 13.74 30.13 3.55
CA GLU A 111 12.95 31.35 3.43
C GLU A 111 12.72 32.02 4.80
N MET A 112 12.46 31.22 5.84
CA MET A 112 12.34 31.71 7.20
C MET A 112 13.62 32.39 7.68
N GLU A 113 14.80 31.90 7.31
CA GLU A 113 16.07 32.58 7.62
C GLU A 113 16.23 33.91 6.90
N VAL A 114 15.69 34.05 5.68
CA VAL A 114 15.67 35.32 4.93
C VAL A 114 14.75 36.32 5.64
N VAL A 115 13.51 35.94 5.93
CA VAL A 115 12.53 36.78 6.63
C VAL A 115 13.06 37.23 8.00
N ASN A 116 13.70 36.33 8.75
CA ASN A 116 14.31 36.65 10.04
C ASN A 116 15.46 37.67 9.93
N ARG A 117 16.27 37.59 8.88
CA ARG A 117 17.34 38.57 8.62
C ARG A 117 16.81 39.97 8.31
N LEU A 118 15.67 40.06 7.62
CA LEU A 118 15.03 41.33 7.26
C LEU A 118 14.30 42.00 8.42
N ARG A 119 13.90 41.24 9.45
CA ARG A 119 13.15 41.75 10.61
C ARG A 119 13.86 42.88 11.34
N LYS A 120 15.18 42.77 11.53
CA LYS A 120 15.95 43.80 12.25
C LYS A 120 16.06 45.10 11.45
N PRO A 121 16.54 45.11 10.18
CA PRO A 121 16.54 46.31 9.34
C PRO A 121 15.17 46.98 9.22
N MET A 122 14.11 46.19 9.05
CA MET A 122 12.74 46.69 8.97
C MET A 122 12.31 47.41 10.25
N ASN A 123 12.55 46.81 11.43
CA ASN A 123 12.25 47.43 12.71
C ASN A 123 13.08 48.70 12.95
N GLU A 124 14.36 48.71 12.55
CA GLU A 124 15.22 49.88 12.68
C GLU A 124 14.74 51.04 11.80
N ALA A 125 14.37 50.77 10.55
CA ALA A 125 13.80 51.77 9.64
C ALA A 125 12.46 52.31 10.16
N ASN A 126 11.59 51.43 10.67
CA ASN A 126 10.33 51.81 11.30
C ASN A 126 10.56 52.73 12.51
N ASN A 127 11.48 52.38 13.40
CA ASN A 127 11.79 53.20 14.58
C ASN A 127 12.37 54.57 14.19
N ARG A 128 13.22 54.64 13.17
CA ARG A 128 13.75 55.94 12.67
C ARG A 128 12.63 56.82 12.11
N TYR A 129 11.71 56.24 11.36
CA TYR A 129 10.57 56.96 10.80
C TYR A 129 9.60 57.41 11.92
N ASP A 130 9.25 56.54 12.86
CA ASP A 130 8.35 56.86 13.97
C ASP A 130 8.92 57.94 14.90
N THR A 131 10.23 57.92 15.16
CA THR A 131 10.88 58.86 16.07
C THR A 131 11.14 60.26 15.47
N ILE A 132 11.09 60.41 14.15
CA ILE A 132 11.45 61.68 13.49
C ILE A 132 10.52 62.83 13.85
N GLY A 133 9.22 62.53 14.04
CA GLY A 133 8.19 63.51 14.42
C GLY A 133 8.36 64.09 15.82
N TYR A 134 9.24 63.54 16.65
CA TYR A 134 9.48 63.97 18.03
C TYR A 134 10.74 64.83 18.22
N ARG A 135 11.46 65.16 17.14
CA ARG A 135 12.67 66.01 17.16
C ARG A 135 12.61 67.10 16.09
N GLU A 136 13.41 68.15 16.23
CA GLU A 136 13.66 69.08 15.13
C GLU A 136 14.30 68.32 13.95
N HIS A 137 13.72 68.47 12.76
CA HIS A 137 14.15 67.81 11.52
C HIS A 137 13.79 68.68 10.32
N THR A 138 14.40 68.40 9.17
CA THR A 138 14.01 69.03 7.90
C THR A 138 13.02 68.16 7.14
N PRO A 139 12.20 68.74 6.25
CA PRO A 139 11.29 67.96 5.39
C PRO A 139 12.01 66.90 4.53
N GLU A 140 13.28 67.13 4.19
CA GLU A 140 14.10 66.17 3.45
C GLU A 140 14.48 64.94 4.30
N GLU A 141 14.77 65.13 5.59
CA GLU A 141 15.08 64.04 6.53
C GLU A 141 13.86 63.12 6.71
N GLU A 142 12.67 63.70 6.86
CA GLU A 142 11.40 62.96 6.97
C GLU A 142 11.14 62.12 5.71
N LYS A 143 11.22 62.74 4.53
CA LYS A 143 11.06 62.03 3.24
C LYS A 143 12.11 60.95 3.00
N LEU A 144 13.31 61.07 3.58
CA LEU A 144 14.33 60.04 3.48
C LEU A 144 13.99 58.86 4.39
N ALA A 145 13.62 59.12 5.65
CA ALA A 145 13.22 58.09 6.60
C ALA A 145 11.98 57.30 6.13
N GLU A 146 10.99 57.99 5.56
CA GLU A 146 9.80 57.37 4.95
C GLU A 146 10.18 56.42 3.81
N ARG A 147 11.02 56.88 2.87
CA ARG A 147 11.47 56.07 1.74
C ARG A 147 12.29 54.85 2.17
N GLU A 148 13.14 54.98 3.19
CA GLU A 148 13.89 53.85 3.74
C GLU A 148 12.95 52.83 4.39
N TYR A 149 11.98 53.29 5.18
CA TYR A 149 10.98 52.44 5.81
C TYR A 149 10.15 51.68 4.77
N GLU A 150 9.55 52.38 3.80
CA GLU A 150 8.71 51.75 2.77
C GLU A 150 9.51 50.77 1.91
N ARG A 151 10.80 51.03 1.64
CA ARG A 151 11.67 50.07 0.96
C ARG A 151 11.88 48.80 1.80
N CYS A 152 12.26 48.93 3.06
CA CYS A 152 12.49 47.78 3.95
C CYS A 152 11.20 46.99 4.21
N LYS A 153 10.06 47.69 4.28
CA LYS A 153 8.73 47.09 4.42
C LYS A 153 8.35 46.28 3.21
N ALA A 154 8.51 46.84 2.01
CA ALA A 154 8.19 46.15 0.77
C ALA A 154 9.04 44.88 0.60
N GLU A 155 10.33 44.94 0.94
CA GLU A 155 11.22 43.78 0.91
C GLU A 155 10.79 42.71 1.93
N TYR A 156 10.53 43.10 3.17
CA TYR A 156 10.07 42.19 4.22
C TYR A 156 8.74 41.51 3.87
N GLU A 157 7.74 42.28 3.43
CA GLU A 157 6.42 41.73 3.07
C GLU A 157 6.49 40.82 1.84
N ARG A 158 7.41 41.07 0.90
CA ARG A 158 7.64 40.19 -0.24
C ARG A 158 8.11 38.80 0.18
N GLU A 159 9.17 38.72 1.00
CA GLU A 159 9.72 37.44 1.46
C GLU A 159 8.75 36.75 2.42
N LYS A 160 8.04 37.53 3.25
CA LYS A 160 7.00 36.98 4.13
C LYS A 160 5.85 36.34 3.33
N ALA A 161 5.38 36.99 2.26
CA ALA A 161 4.36 36.41 1.39
C ALA A 161 4.85 35.13 0.69
N GLN A 162 6.13 35.07 0.31
CA GLN A 162 6.75 33.87 -0.22
C GLN A 162 6.80 32.73 0.81
N LEU A 163 7.17 33.03 2.05
CA LEU A 163 7.14 32.08 3.16
C LEU A 163 5.73 31.55 3.44
N ASP A 164 4.72 32.43 3.48
CA ASP A 164 3.32 32.07 3.68
C ASP A 164 2.83 31.14 2.56
N HIS A 165 3.17 31.44 1.30
CA HIS A 165 2.84 30.59 0.16
C HIS A 165 3.48 29.18 0.27
N LEU A 166 4.73 29.07 0.74
CA LEU A 166 5.37 27.76 0.96
C LEU A 166 4.65 26.95 2.04
N TYR A 167 4.20 27.61 3.13
CA TYR A 167 3.38 26.96 4.16
C TYR A 167 2.03 26.48 3.63
N GLU A 168 1.37 27.26 2.78
CA GLU A 168 0.13 26.86 2.11
C GLU A 168 0.36 25.62 1.25
N GLN A 169 1.42 25.60 0.43
CA GLN A 169 1.78 24.44 -0.39
C GLN A 169 2.05 23.20 0.45
N GLN A 170 2.85 23.31 1.52
CA GLN A 170 3.11 22.20 2.45
C GLN A 170 1.82 21.70 3.10
N THR A 171 0.91 22.59 3.47
CA THR A 171 -0.38 22.23 4.05
C THR A 171 -1.24 21.42 3.07
N LEU A 172 -1.20 21.75 1.78
CA LEU A 172 -1.88 20.98 0.74
C LEU A 172 -1.29 19.57 0.60
N LEU A 173 0.05 19.44 0.58
CA LEU A 173 0.70 18.13 0.51
C LEU A 173 0.39 17.26 1.74
N TRP A 174 0.35 17.86 2.94
CA TRP A 174 -0.08 17.14 4.15
C TRP A 174 -1.52 16.64 4.07
N LYS A 175 -2.44 17.46 3.52
CA LYS A 175 -3.83 17.06 3.31
C LYS A 175 -3.95 15.92 2.30
N GLU A 176 -3.18 15.96 1.22
CA GLU A 176 -3.14 14.89 0.23
C GLU A 176 -2.54 13.62 0.82
N ALA A 177 -1.33 13.68 1.39
CA ALA A 177 -0.62 12.54 1.97
C ALA A 177 -1.49 11.77 2.98
N ARG A 178 -2.24 12.49 3.82
CA ARG A 178 -3.12 11.91 4.84
C ARG A 178 -4.20 11.00 4.26
N GLN A 179 -4.67 11.27 3.04
CA GLN A 179 -5.67 10.42 2.36
C GLN A 179 -5.08 9.05 1.98
N TYR A 180 -3.76 8.99 1.83
CA TYR A 180 -3.02 7.84 1.31
C TYR A 180 -2.23 7.07 2.37
N MET A 181 -2.31 7.45 3.65
CA MET A 181 -1.55 6.81 4.75
C MET A 181 -2.04 5.41 5.12
N LYS A 182 -3.28 5.04 4.77
CA LYS A 182 -3.80 3.71 5.12
C LYS A 182 -3.18 2.65 4.20
N ASN A 183 -2.60 1.61 4.80
CA ASN A 183 -2.17 0.42 4.08
C ASN A 183 -3.39 -0.34 3.53
N ARG A 184 -3.36 -0.63 2.23
CA ARG A 184 -4.43 -1.34 1.50
C ARG A 184 -3.95 -2.67 0.92
N CYS A 185 -2.71 -3.09 1.17
CA CYS A 185 -2.17 -4.33 0.64
C CYS A 185 -3.04 -5.55 1.00
N ASP A 186 -3.42 -5.67 2.28
CA ASP A 186 -4.28 -6.75 2.79
C ASP A 186 -5.70 -6.66 2.22
N ASP A 187 -6.24 -5.44 2.18
CA ASP A 187 -7.57 -5.17 1.61
C ASP A 187 -7.63 -5.61 0.12
N ILE A 188 -6.58 -5.31 -0.66
CA ILE A 188 -6.46 -5.70 -2.08
C ILE A 188 -6.23 -7.20 -2.23
N TYR A 189 -5.47 -7.82 -1.32
CA TYR A 189 -5.29 -9.27 -1.33
C TYR A 189 -6.62 -9.99 -1.15
N LEU A 190 -7.41 -9.61 -0.15
CA LEU A 190 -8.75 -10.15 0.08
C LEU A 190 -9.68 -9.90 -1.12
N LEU A 191 -9.66 -8.69 -1.67
CA LEU A 191 -10.39 -8.35 -2.89
C LEU A 191 -9.99 -9.26 -4.07
N SER A 192 -8.69 -9.51 -4.23
CA SER A 192 -8.13 -10.35 -5.29
C SER A 192 -8.58 -11.81 -5.14
N LEU A 193 -8.67 -12.33 -3.91
CA LEU A 193 -9.24 -13.66 -3.67
C LEU A 193 -10.72 -13.73 -4.10
N HIS A 194 -11.51 -12.71 -3.80
CA HIS A 194 -12.91 -12.63 -4.26
C HIS A 194 -13.00 -12.57 -5.79
N PHE A 195 -12.17 -11.76 -6.44
CA PHE A 195 -12.12 -11.67 -7.89
C PHE A 195 -11.71 -12.99 -8.52
N MET A 196 -10.72 -13.69 -7.96
CA MET A 196 -10.33 -15.03 -8.40
C MET A 196 -11.49 -16.02 -8.30
N GLY A 197 -12.23 -16.01 -7.19
CA GLY A 197 -13.41 -16.87 -7.00
C GLY A 197 -14.49 -16.65 -8.06
N ILE A 198 -14.72 -15.39 -8.46
CA ILE A 198 -15.65 -15.05 -9.55
C ILE A 198 -15.07 -15.51 -10.90
N LEU A 199 -13.81 -15.17 -11.19
CA LEU A 199 -13.15 -15.51 -12.46
C LEU A 199 -13.12 -17.02 -12.71
N THR A 200 -12.93 -17.83 -11.67
CA THR A 200 -12.93 -19.30 -11.79
C THR A 200 -14.28 -19.87 -12.24
N LYS A 201 -15.41 -19.17 -12.02
CA LYS A 201 -16.72 -19.59 -12.54
C LYS A 201 -16.80 -19.51 -14.07
N TYR A 202 -16.08 -18.55 -14.67
CA TYR A 202 -16.13 -18.28 -16.12
C TYR A 202 -14.94 -18.86 -16.87
N VAL A 203 -13.79 -18.94 -16.20
CA VAL A 203 -12.56 -19.55 -16.69
C VAL A 203 -12.09 -20.52 -15.61
N PRO A 204 -12.56 -21.79 -15.63
CA PRO A 204 -12.11 -22.80 -14.69
C PRO A 204 -10.59 -22.93 -14.73
N ASP A 205 -9.98 -23.29 -13.60
CA ASP A 205 -8.60 -23.75 -13.66
C ASP A 205 -8.56 -24.99 -14.54
N GLU A 206 -7.54 -25.09 -15.41
CA GLU A 206 -7.26 -26.36 -16.06
C GLU A 206 -6.90 -27.31 -14.93
N GLU A 207 -7.86 -28.11 -14.48
CA GLU A 207 -7.59 -29.24 -13.61
C GLU A 207 -6.43 -29.98 -14.27
N ASN A 208 -5.33 -30.17 -13.54
CA ASN A 208 -4.45 -31.29 -13.82
C ASN A 208 -5.36 -32.52 -13.66
N GLN A 209 -6.00 -32.95 -14.75
CA GLN A 209 -6.70 -34.22 -14.77
C GLN A 209 -5.68 -35.23 -14.25
N PRO A 210 -5.95 -35.92 -13.12
CA PRO A 210 -5.16 -37.08 -12.79
C PRO A 210 -5.36 -38.02 -13.97
N ASN A 211 -4.30 -38.25 -14.74
CA ASN A 211 -4.32 -39.23 -15.82
C ASN A 211 -4.86 -40.53 -15.23
N GLU A 212 -6.06 -40.94 -15.65
CA GLU A 212 -6.68 -42.22 -15.22
C GLU A 212 -5.78 -43.43 -15.52
N ALA A 213 -4.75 -43.26 -16.36
CA ALA A 213 -3.72 -44.25 -16.64
C ALA A 213 -2.82 -44.61 -15.43
N ASP A 214 -2.73 -43.76 -14.39
CA ASP A 214 -1.85 -44.02 -13.24
C ASP A 214 -2.50 -44.88 -12.14
N ARG A 215 -3.81 -45.16 -12.23
CA ARG A 215 -4.53 -46.02 -11.25
C ARG A 215 -4.42 -47.51 -11.52
N GLN A 216 -3.93 -47.94 -12.69
CA GLN A 216 -3.81 -49.35 -13.06
C GLN A 216 -2.42 -49.96 -12.86
N SER A 217 -1.44 -49.17 -12.41
CA SER A 217 -0.07 -49.66 -12.19
C SER A 217 0.33 -49.49 -10.72
N ARG A 218 -0.29 -50.25 -9.81
CA ARG A 218 0.27 -50.69 -8.51
C ARG A 218 -0.77 -51.47 -7.69
N THR A 219 -1.30 -52.52 -8.30
CA THR A 219 -1.70 -53.71 -7.52
C THR A 219 -0.65 -54.75 -7.87
N ASP A 220 0.28 -54.98 -6.94
CA ASP A 220 0.86 -56.30 -6.63
C ASP A 220 2.22 -56.16 -5.92
N SER A 221 2.24 -56.74 -4.70
CA SER A 221 3.39 -57.31 -3.97
C SER A 221 4.29 -56.41 -3.09
N GLN A 222 4.10 -56.61 -1.77
CA GLN A 222 5.02 -56.42 -0.62
C GLN A 222 6.30 -57.30 -0.71
N PRO A 223 7.30 -57.24 0.22
CA PRO A 223 7.42 -56.43 1.45
C PRO A 223 8.78 -55.72 1.70
N GLU A 224 8.69 -54.74 2.62
CA GLU A 224 9.64 -54.18 3.60
C GLU A 224 11.17 -54.35 3.48
N THR A 225 11.88 -53.24 3.66
CA THR A 225 13.02 -53.15 4.59
C THR A 225 13.27 -51.71 5.00
N GLU A 226 13.28 -51.48 6.32
CA GLU A 226 13.67 -50.24 6.97
C GLU A 226 15.17 -49.97 6.80
N THR A 227 15.57 -48.75 6.43
CA THR A 227 16.54 -47.96 7.22
C THR A 227 16.73 -46.56 6.63
N ALA A 228 16.55 -45.57 7.50
CA ALA A 228 17.18 -44.25 7.58
C ALA A 228 17.72 -43.58 6.29
N THR A 229 17.25 -42.36 5.99
CA THR A 229 17.89 -41.08 6.40
C THR A 229 17.37 -39.93 5.51
N ALA A 230 17.18 -38.77 6.12
CA ALA A 230 17.25 -37.42 5.54
C ALA A 230 16.03 -36.78 4.83
N SER A 231 15.92 -35.49 5.17
CA SER A 231 15.56 -34.37 4.30
C SER A 231 14.07 -34.13 4.04
N ALA A 232 13.57 -33.11 4.74
CA ALA A 232 12.29 -32.49 4.49
C ALA A 232 12.28 -31.77 3.14
N THR A 233 11.67 -32.41 2.15
CA THR A 233 11.05 -31.74 1.00
C THR A 233 9.66 -32.36 0.86
N ALA A 234 8.64 -31.64 1.32
CA ALA A 234 7.25 -32.07 1.23
C ALA A 234 6.68 -31.73 -0.15
N THR A 235 6.74 -32.72 -1.03
CA THR A 235 5.85 -32.88 -2.18
C THR A 235 4.44 -33.11 -1.67
N THR A 236 3.47 -32.35 -2.18
CA THR A 236 2.02 -32.45 -1.89
C THR A 236 1.44 -33.76 -2.41
N ALA A 237 1.68 -34.85 -1.70
CA ALA A 237 0.93 -36.09 -1.80
C ALA A 237 0.05 -36.19 -0.55
N GLY A 238 -1.26 -36.03 -0.72
CA GLY A 238 -2.30 -36.28 0.28
C GLY A 238 -2.06 -35.56 1.62
N LEU A 239 -2.53 -34.31 1.73
CA LEU A 239 -2.68 -33.71 3.06
C LEU A 239 -3.52 -34.65 3.93
N PRO A 240 -3.04 -35.05 5.12
CA PRO A 240 -3.84 -35.88 6.00
C PRO A 240 -5.09 -35.11 6.40
N GLU A 241 -6.24 -35.80 6.33
CA GLU A 241 -7.57 -35.26 6.66
C GLU A 241 -7.67 -34.82 8.14
N TYR A 242 -6.65 -35.15 8.94
CA TYR A 242 -6.52 -34.90 10.37
C TYR A 242 -5.13 -34.37 10.72
N PHE A 243 -5.03 -33.51 11.73
CA PHE A 243 -3.75 -33.05 12.25
C PHE A 243 -2.95 -34.20 12.87
N SER A 244 -1.62 -34.14 12.77
CA SER A 244 -0.75 -35.15 13.38
C SER A 244 -0.92 -35.15 14.91
N MET A 245 -1.02 -36.33 15.52
CA MET A 245 -1.16 -36.46 16.98
C MET A 245 -0.04 -35.74 17.75
N LYS A 246 1.18 -35.70 17.20
CA LYS A 246 2.30 -34.96 17.82
C LYS A 246 2.02 -33.46 17.94
N LEU A 247 1.41 -32.87 16.91
CA LEU A 247 1.05 -31.45 16.91
C LEU A 247 -0.06 -31.18 17.92
N ILE A 248 -1.11 -32.02 17.92
CA ILE A 248 -2.26 -31.83 18.82
C ILE A 248 -1.84 -32.01 20.29
N SER A 249 -0.97 -32.98 20.59
CA SER A 249 -0.44 -33.16 21.94
C SER A 249 0.39 -31.98 22.42
N LEU A 250 1.17 -31.34 21.54
CA LEU A 250 1.94 -30.15 21.90
C LEU A 250 1.01 -28.95 22.21
N ILE A 251 -0.06 -28.79 21.44
CA ILE A 251 -1.07 -27.74 21.69
C ILE A 251 -1.79 -28.02 23.01
N HIS A 252 -2.19 -29.27 23.27
CA HIS A 252 -2.81 -29.64 24.53
C HIS A 252 -1.90 -29.32 25.72
N GLU A 253 -0.61 -29.67 25.66
CA GLU A 253 0.34 -29.42 26.75
C GLU A 253 0.49 -27.93 27.07
N ILE A 254 0.48 -27.06 26.06
CA ILE A 254 0.61 -25.61 26.23
C ILE A 254 -0.69 -24.99 26.75
N CYS A 255 -1.85 -25.47 26.29
CA CYS A 255 -3.14 -24.78 26.50
C CYS A 255 -4.02 -25.42 27.58
N VAL A 256 -3.65 -26.60 28.12
CA VAL A 256 -4.43 -27.29 29.16
C VAL A 256 -4.42 -26.49 30.45
N GLY A 257 -5.61 -26.21 31.00
CA GLY A 257 -5.76 -25.44 32.23
C GLY A 257 -5.68 -23.91 32.07
N GLU A 258 -5.63 -23.38 30.84
CA GLU A 258 -5.85 -21.96 30.55
C GLU A 258 -6.96 -21.76 29.50
N GLN A 259 -6.67 -22.02 28.22
CA GLN A 259 -7.64 -21.84 27.13
C GLN A 259 -8.68 -22.96 27.06
N PHE A 260 -8.36 -24.14 27.59
CA PHE A 260 -9.22 -25.32 27.59
C PHE A 260 -9.46 -25.84 29.00
N GLU A 261 -9.78 -24.96 29.96
CA GLU A 261 -10.07 -25.33 31.36
C GLU A 261 -11.29 -26.27 31.49
N ASP A 262 -12.31 -26.09 30.64
CA ASP A 262 -13.59 -26.80 30.72
C ASP A 262 -13.69 -28.03 29.78
N ILE A 263 -12.62 -28.36 29.04
CA ILE A 263 -12.62 -29.49 28.09
C ILE A 263 -11.73 -30.60 28.63
N THR A 264 -12.25 -31.83 28.66
CA THR A 264 -11.44 -32.99 29.06
C THR A 264 -10.44 -33.35 27.96
N ALA A 265 -9.27 -33.89 28.33
CA ALA A 265 -8.26 -34.26 27.33
C ALA A 265 -8.81 -35.13 26.18
N PRO A 266 -9.63 -36.18 26.43
CA PRO A 266 -10.26 -36.95 25.34
C PRO A 266 -11.13 -36.11 24.40
N ASP A 267 -11.93 -35.19 24.95
CA ASP A 267 -12.81 -34.32 24.17
C ASP A 267 -12.01 -33.32 23.34
N PHE A 268 -10.89 -32.83 23.87
CA PHE A 268 -9.98 -31.95 23.13
C PHE A 268 -9.44 -32.64 21.87
N TYR A 269 -8.94 -33.88 22.00
CA TYR A 269 -8.41 -34.62 20.84
C TYR A 269 -9.50 -34.94 19.81
N ALA A 270 -10.73 -35.21 20.25
CA ALA A 270 -11.88 -35.46 19.36
C ALA A 270 -12.44 -34.19 18.70
N CYS A 271 -12.24 -33.01 19.29
CA CYS A 271 -12.65 -31.74 18.66
C CYS A 271 -11.64 -31.25 17.62
N MET A 272 -10.36 -31.55 17.83
CA MET A 272 -9.28 -31.12 16.94
C MET A 272 -9.13 -32.01 15.71
N ASN A 273 -9.60 -33.26 15.80
CA ASN A 273 -9.59 -34.24 14.72
C ASN A 273 -10.95 -34.92 14.59
#